data_AF-A0A382AV67-F1
#
_entry.id   AF-A0A382AV67-F1
#
_cell.length_a   1.000
_cell.length_b   1.000
_cell.length_c   1.000
_cell.angle_alpha   90.00
_cell.angle_beta   90.00
_cell.angle_gamma   90.00
#
_symmetry.space_group_name_H-M   'P 1'
#
loop_
_entity.id
_entity.type
_entity.pdbx_description
1 polymer ?
#
loop_
_entity_poly.entity_id
_entity_poly.type
_entity_poly.pdbx_seq_one_letter_code
_entity_poly.pdbx_strand_id
1 'polypeptide(L)'
;MQATKTEEDKASLELWKERVGHKEANKIKNEASSRGTSMHSYIEDFLRGRINESFFESNEQYKNMAKEIIDKGIKGKLEEIYGMETTLHYPEKYAGTADLVGIYQGQET
;
A
#
# COMPACT_ATOMS: atom_id res chain seq x y z
N MET A 1 -3.01 7.82 15.63
CA MET A 1 -3.68 8.15 14.35
C MET A 1 -5.20 8.35 14.49
N GLN A 2 -5.71 8.98 15.55
CA GLN A 2 -7.15 9.28 15.69
C GLN A 2 -7.45 10.78 15.92
N ALA A 3 -6.43 11.61 16.05
CA ALA A 3 -6.59 13.01 16.47
C ALA A 3 -7.37 13.88 15.47
N THR A 4 -7.43 13.48 14.19
CA THR A 4 -8.04 14.27 13.11
C THR A 4 -9.25 13.62 12.45
N LYS A 5 -9.62 12.40 12.85
CA LYS A 5 -10.81 11.70 12.30
C LYS A 5 -12.09 12.28 12.91
N THR A 6 -13.17 12.31 12.14
CA THR A 6 -14.50 12.72 12.62
C THR A 6 -15.01 11.76 13.70
N GLU A 7 -15.90 12.22 14.57
CA GLU A 7 -16.50 11.36 15.59
C GLU A 7 -17.36 10.25 14.96
N GLU A 8 -18.00 10.53 13.82
CA GLU A 8 -18.76 9.54 13.05
C GLU A 8 -17.88 8.40 12.52
N ASP A 9 -16.70 8.71 11.99
CA ASP A 9 -15.74 7.69 11.51
C ASP A 9 -15.23 6.83 12.66
N LYS A 10 -14.95 7.45 13.81
CA LYS A 10 -14.51 6.73 15.02
C LYS A 10 -15.62 5.79 15.51
N ALA A 11 -16.85 6.28 15.60
CA ALA A 11 -18.00 5.49 16.02
C ALA A 11 -18.26 4.31 15.06
N SER A 12 -18.18 4.55 13.75
CA SER A 12 -18.36 3.51 12.73
C SER A 12 -17.32 2.41 12.83
N LEU A 13 -16.05 2.76 13.08
CA LEU A 13 -14.99 1.78 13.28
C LEU A 13 -15.20 0.97 14.57
N GLU A 14 -15.68 1.60 15.63
CA GLU A 14 -15.94 0.92 16.90
C GLU A 14 -17.14 -0.03 16.79
N LEU A 15 -18.23 0.40 16.15
CA LEU A 15 -19.38 -0.46 15.85
C LEU A 15 -18.99 -1.67 14.99
N TRP A 16 -18.05 -1.49 14.05
CA TRP A 16 -17.50 -2.61 13.30
C TRP A 16 -16.72 -3.60 14.18
N LYS A 17 -15.86 -3.11 15.10
CA LYS A 17 -15.13 -3.98 16.04
C LYS A 17 -16.07 -4.73 16.98
N GLU A 18 -17.12 -4.08 17.49
CA GLU A 18 -18.14 -4.72 18.33
C GLU A 18 -18.89 -5.81 17.56
N ARG A 19 -19.28 -5.53 16.30
CA ARG A 19 -19.98 -6.49 15.44
C ARG A 19 -19.12 -7.72 15.11
N VAL A 20 -17.84 -7.53 14.83
CA VAL A 20 -16.91 -8.61 14.46
C VAL A 20 -16.33 -9.31 15.70
N GLY A 21 -16.29 -8.62 16.83
CA GLY A 21 -15.58 -9.00 18.05
C GLY A 21 -14.13 -8.50 18.05
N HIS A 22 -13.71 -7.86 19.15
CA HIS A 22 -12.41 -7.21 19.29
C HIS A 22 -11.19 -8.10 18.97
N LYS A 23 -11.25 -9.38 19.35
CA LYS A 23 -10.18 -10.34 19.07
C LYS A 23 -10.03 -10.60 17.57
N GLU A 24 -11.15 -10.85 16.89
CA GLU A 24 -11.15 -11.13 15.45
C GLU A 24 -10.86 -9.86 14.64
N ALA A 25 -11.40 -8.71 15.06
CA ALA A 25 -11.07 -7.41 14.47
C ALA A 25 -9.56 -7.11 14.53
N ASN A 26 -8.90 -7.42 15.66
CA ASN A 26 -7.45 -7.29 15.77
C ASN A 26 -6.69 -8.26 14.86
N LYS A 27 -7.16 -9.50 14.73
CA LYS A 27 -6.59 -10.48 13.80
C LYS A 27 -6.69 -10.00 12.36
N ILE A 28 -7.88 -9.58 11.91
CA ILE A 28 -8.12 -9.03 10.57
C ILE A 28 -7.21 -7.84 10.29
N LYS A 29 -7.10 -6.90 11.26
CA LYS A 29 -6.21 -5.73 11.15
C LYS A 29 -4.75 -6.15 10.93
N ASN A 30 -4.26 -7.09 11.74
CA ASN A 30 -2.87 -7.54 11.67
C ASN A 30 -2.59 -8.28 10.36
N GLU A 31 -3.50 -9.17 9.93
CA GLU A 31 -3.37 -9.88 8.65
C GLU A 31 -3.44 -8.90 7.47
N ALA A 32 -4.33 -7.92 7.50
CA ALA A 32 -4.40 -6.88 6.48
C ALA A 32 -3.11 -6.06 6.41
N SER A 33 -2.55 -5.68 7.55
CA SER A 33 -1.27 -4.97 7.63
C SER A 33 -0.14 -5.81 7.04
N SER A 34 -0.03 -7.08 7.44
CA SER A 34 1.03 -7.98 6.94
C SER A 34 0.92 -8.20 5.44
N ARG A 35 -0.29 -8.43 4.91
CA ARG A 35 -0.51 -8.56 3.46
C ARG A 35 -0.15 -7.29 2.71
N GLY A 36 -0.47 -6.12 3.26
CA GLY A 36 -0.12 -4.82 2.69
C GLY A 36 1.40 -4.67 2.56
N THR A 37 2.15 -4.96 3.63
CA THR A 37 3.62 -4.91 3.60
C THR A 37 4.19 -5.85 2.54
N SER A 38 3.76 -7.11 2.48
CA SER A 38 4.22 -8.07 1.47
C SER A 38 3.90 -7.62 0.05
N MET A 39 2.75 -6.97 -0.16
CA MET A 39 2.33 -6.45 -1.46
C MET A 39 3.22 -5.27 -1.91
N HIS A 40 3.51 -4.31 -1.02
CA HIS A 40 4.45 -3.20 -1.33
C HIS A 40 5.83 -3.72 -1.72
N SER A 41 6.43 -4.58 -0.88
CA SER A 41 7.75 -5.14 -1.17
C SER A 41 7.80 -5.83 -2.54
N TYR A 42 6.71 -6.50 -2.91
CA TYR A 42 6.63 -7.17 -4.20
C TYR A 42 6.50 -6.20 -5.39
N ILE A 43 5.68 -5.16 -5.27
CA ILE A 43 5.60 -4.11 -6.30
C ILE A 43 6.97 -3.43 -6.46
N GLU A 44 7.65 -3.18 -5.35
CA GLU A 44 8.95 -2.55 -5.39
C GLU A 44 10.02 -3.42 -6.07
N ASP A 45 10.05 -4.71 -5.74
CA ASP A 45 10.99 -5.64 -6.38
C ASP A 45 10.70 -5.78 -7.89
N PHE A 46 9.43 -5.71 -8.30
CA PHE A 46 9.07 -5.64 -9.72
C PHE A 46 9.63 -4.38 -10.39
N LEU A 47 9.42 -3.20 -9.78
CA LEU A 47 9.91 -1.92 -10.30
C LEU A 47 11.45 -1.85 -10.37
N ARG A 48 12.15 -2.57 -9.48
CA ARG A 48 13.62 -2.71 -9.50
C ARG A 48 14.13 -3.77 -10.49
N GLY A 49 13.23 -4.43 -11.22
CA GLY A 49 13.58 -5.50 -12.16
C GLY A 49 14.07 -6.79 -11.51
N ARG A 50 13.73 -7.02 -10.23
CA ARG A 50 14.17 -8.19 -9.44
C ARG A 50 13.21 -9.37 -9.48
N ILE A 51 12.07 -9.23 -10.16
CA ILE A 51 11.03 -10.25 -10.30
C ILE A 51 10.91 -10.66 -11.76
N ASN A 52 10.82 -11.96 -12.02
CA ASN A 52 10.48 -12.52 -13.33
C ASN A 52 9.06 -13.12 -13.33
N GLU A 53 8.51 -13.38 -14.51
CA GLU A 53 7.08 -13.74 -14.68
C GLU A 53 6.66 -15.00 -13.93
N SER A 54 7.58 -15.96 -13.69
CA SER A 54 7.30 -17.19 -12.95
C SER A 54 6.98 -16.96 -11.47
N PHE A 55 7.27 -15.80 -10.90
CA PHE A 55 6.92 -15.49 -9.50
C PHE A 55 5.42 -15.25 -9.29
N PHE A 56 4.66 -15.01 -10.36
CA PHE A 56 3.20 -14.85 -10.29
C PHE A 56 2.43 -16.18 -10.30
N GLU A 57 3.12 -17.32 -10.34
CA GLU A 57 2.47 -18.64 -10.42
C GLU A 57 1.81 -19.08 -9.10
N SER A 58 2.19 -18.48 -7.97
CA SER A 58 1.58 -18.79 -6.67
C SER A 58 0.28 -18.00 -6.44
N ASN A 59 -0.77 -18.67 -5.97
CA ASN A 59 -2.07 -18.07 -5.68
C ASN A 59 -2.13 -17.33 -4.31
N GLU A 60 -1.02 -16.68 -3.92
CA GLU A 60 -0.97 -15.92 -2.67
C GLU A 60 -1.64 -14.56 -2.86
N GLN A 61 -2.51 -14.18 -1.91
CA GLN A 61 -3.38 -13.01 -2.05
C GLN A 61 -2.60 -11.70 -2.31
N TYR A 62 -1.47 -11.48 -1.62
CA TYR A 62 -0.68 -10.26 -1.79
C TYR A 62 -0.01 -10.17 -3.17
N LYS A 63 0.37 -11.30 -3.77
CA LYS A 63 0.89 -11.36 -5.15
C LYS A 63 -0.19 -11.09 -6.18
N ASN A 64 -1.39 -11.63 -5.98
CA ASN A 64 -2.53 -11.34 -6.83
C ASN A 64 -2.89 -9.85 -6.80
N MET A 65 -2.87 -9.23 -5.61
CA MET A 65 -3.06 -7.78 -5.45
C MET A 65 -1.96 -6.98 -6.16
N ALA A 66 -0.68 -7.34 -5.95
CA ALA A 66 0.43 -6.66 -6.60
C ALA A 66 0.35 -6.79 -8.13
N LYS A 67 0.03 -7.98 -8.64
CA LYS A 67 -0.16 -8.23 -10.08
C LYS A 67 -1.22 -7.33 -10.68
N GLU A 68 -2.36 -7.21 -10.01
CA GLU A 68 -3.46 -6.35 -10.45
C GLU A 68 -3.02 -4.87 -10.54
N ILE A 69 -2.31 -4.37 -9.53
CA ILE A 69 -1.77 -3.00 -9.51
C ILE A 69 -0.71 -2.82 -10.60
N ILE A 70 0.19 -3.78 -10.77
CA ILE A 70 1.24 -3.73 -11.80
C ILE A 70 0.61 -3.69 -13.19
N ASP A 71 -0.29 -4.61 -13.49
CA ASP A 71 -0.84 -4.78 -14.83
C ASP A 71 -1.78 -3.65 -15.22
N LYS A 72 -2.61 -3.17 -14.29
CA LYS A 72 -3.61 -2.13 -14.59
C LYS A 72 -3.14 -0.72 -14.25
N GLY A 73 -2.24 -0.59 -13.27
CA GLY A 73 -1.81 0.67 -12.70
C GLY A 73 -0.43 1.12 -13.15
N ILE A 74 0.52 0.22 -13.43
CA ILE A 74 1.93 0.62 -13.64
C ILE A 74 2.38 0.41 -15.09
N LYS A 75 2.16 -0.80 -15.64
CA LYS A 75 2.68 -1.18 -16.96
C LYS A 75 2.17 -0.22 -18.05
N GLY A 76 3.12 0.36 -18.79
CA GLY A 76 2.84 1.29 -19.88
C GLY A 76 2.27 2.64 -19.45
N LYS A 77 2.32 2.96 -18.14
CA LYS A 77 1.82 4.22 -17.59
C LYS A 77 2.84 4.96 -16.72
N LEU A 78 3.78 4.24 -16.11
CA LEU A 78 4.89 4.82 -15.37
C LEU A 78 6.10 4.96 -16.31
N GLU A 79 6.56 6.19 -16.50
CA GLU A 79 7.61 6.54 -17.47
C GLU A 79 8.97 6.69 -16.80
N GLU A 80 9.03 7.40 -15.67
CA GLU A 80 10.25 7.62 -14.89
C GLU A 80 9.99 7.40 -13.40
N ILE A 81 11.01 6.94 -12.68
CA ILE A 81 10.96 6.73 -11.22
C ILE A 81 12.06 7.58 -10.58
N TYR A 82 11.66 8.52 -9.73
CA TYR A 82 12.56 9.37 -8.95
C TYR A 82 12.83 8.83 -7.55
N GLY A 83 11.88 8.07 -6.99
CA GLY A 83 12.01 7.49 -5.66
C GLY A 83 10.97 6.42 -5.37
N MET A 84 11.31 5.49 -4.50
CA MET A 84 10.42 4.45 -3.98
C MET A 84 10.63 4.34 -2.47
N GLU A 85 9.56 4.27 -1.68
CA GLU A 85 9.60 4.30 -0.21
C GLU A 85 10.49 5.43 0.32
N THR A 86 10.35 6.62 -0.27
CA THR A 86 11.22 7.77 0.00
C THR A 86 10.71 8.57 1.18
N THR A 87 11.58 8.81 2.16
CA THR A 87 11.27 9.68 3.29
C THR A 87 11.19 11.14 2.83
N LEU A 88 10.04 11.76 3.05
CA LEU A 88 9.80 13.17 2.86
C LEU A 88 9.69 13.86 4.21
N HIS A 89 10.34 15.01 4.35
CA HIS A 89 10.37 15.76 5.59
C HIS A 89 10.15 17.24 5.33
N TYR A 90 9.16 17.82 6.00
CA TYR A 90 8.98 19.25 6.08
C TYR A 90 9.26 19.71 7.52
N PRO A 91 10.40 20.39 7.75
CA PRO A 91 10.86 20.77 9.09
C PRO A 91 9.77 21.40 9.95
N GLU A 92 9.73 20.98 11.21
CA GLU A 92 8.82 21.49 12.24
C GLU A 92 7.32 21.25 11.97
N LYS A 93 6.96 20.52 10.90
CA LYS A 93 5.55 20.24 10.56
C LYS A 93 5.23 18.76 10.46
N TYR A 94 5.77 18.07 9.46
CA TYR A 94 5.46 16.67 9.23
C TYR A 94 6.57 15.94 8.49
N ALA A 95 6.63 14.63 8.70
CA ALA A 95 7.44 13.70 7.94
C ALA A 95 6.60 12.48 7.57
N GLY A 96 6.95 11.82 6.50
CA GLY A 96 6.31 10.60 6.04
C GLY A 96 7.13 9.89 5.00
N THR A 97 6.60 8.79 4.50
CA THR A 97 7.19 8.04 3.40
C THR A 97 6.23 8.11 2.22
N ALA A 98 6.75 8.45 1.04
CA ALA A 98 6.02 8.31 -0.21
C ALA A 98 6.34 6.95 -0.83
N ASP A 99 5.28 6.20 -1.17
CA ASP A 99 5.41 4.86 -1.75
C ASP A 99 6.20 4.89 -3.07
N LEU A 100 5.89 5.85 -3.94
CA LEU A 100 6.50 6.03 -5.26
C LEU A 100 6.45 7.51 -5.66
N VAL A 101 7.50 7.99 -6.32
CA VAL A 101 7.59 9.33 -6.92
C VAL A 101 8.10 9.19 -8.35
N GLY A 102 7.43 9.80 -9.32
CA GLY A 102 7.80 9.62 -10.73
C GLY A 102 6.92 10.35 -11.74
N ILE A 103 7.08 9.98 -13.01
CA ILE A 103 6.22 10.46 -14.10
C ILE A 103 5.20 9.38 -14.44
N TYR A 104 3.93 9.72 -14.25
CA TYR A 104 2.80 8.86 -14.56
C TYR A 104 1.95 9.48 -15.66
N GLN A 105 1.90 8.83 -16.83
CA GLN A 105 1.14 9.28 -18.00
C GLN A 105 1.46 10.75 -18.39
N GLY A 106 2.74 11.09 -18.43
CA GLY A 106 3.24 12.43 -18.72
C GLY A 106 2.99 13.48 -17.63
N GLN A 107 2.55 13.07 -16.43
CA GLN A 107 2.34 13.97 -15.28
C GLN A 107 3.29 13.62 -14.13
N GLU A 108 3.90 14.64 -13.53
CA GLU A 108 4.65 14.51 -12.28
C GLU A 108 3.69 14.14 -11.13
N THR A 109 3.99 13.05 -10.42
CA THR A 109 3.15 12.50 -9.33
C THR A 109 3.99 11.93 -8.19
#